data_AF-A0AAV1TQ57-F1
#
_entry.id   AF-A0AAV1TQ57-F1
#
_cell.length_a   1.000
_cell.length_b   1.000
_cell.length_c   1.000
_cell.angle_alpha   90.00
_cell.angle_beta   90.00
_cell.angle_gamma   90.00
#
_symmetry.space_group_name_H-M   'P 1'
#
loop_
_entity.id
_entity.type
_entity.pdbx_description
1 polymer ?
#
loop_
_entity_poly.entity_id
_entity_poly.type
_entity_poly.pdbx_seq_one_letter_code
_entity_poly.pdbx_strand_id
1 'polypeptide(L)'
;MQVTFALSNLTGRANPWALGLKLHDPNVFESLEILKSRLKENFEPPLAEFRARSALLRLKQVKRDVHAYAQHLRYLASSVTENPVYEHTHINAFIYGLVDVPVKTYMFQEDFHTLGKEIAYAEQEDFSLRQSQDISSNYRPTRRQETGGPEPMDLCYIESENSRSLSHKRTARCHR
;
A
#
# COMPACT_ATOMS: atom_id res chain seq x y z
N MET A 1 -19.03 -8.03 -36.42
CA MET A 1 -19.74 -8.49 -35.20
C MET A 1 -19.26 -7.83 -33.90
N GLN A 2 -17.98 -7.45 -33.76
CA GLN A 2 -17.48 -6.86 -32.51
C GLN A 2 -18.05 -5.46 -32.20
N VAL A 3 -18.11 -4.56 -33.17
CA VAL A 3 -18.62 -3.19 -32.99
C VAL A 3 -20.11 -3.19 -32.61
N THR A 4 -20.93 -3.98 -33.31
CA THR A 4 -22.37 -4.09 -33.03
C THR A 4 -22.65 -4.63 -31.63
N PHE A 5 -21.85 -5.60 -31.17
CA PHE A 5 -21.92 -6.11 -29.81
C PHE A 5 -21.45 -5.06 -28.77
N ALA A 6 -20.37 -4.34 -29.04
CA ALA A 6 -19.91 -3.27 -28.15
C ALA A 6 -20.97 -2.16 -28.01
N LEU A 7 -21.60 -1.77 -29.13
CA LEU A 7 -22.68 -0.78 -29.16
C LEU A 7 -23.91 -1.23 -28.36
N SER A 8 -24.31 -2.50 -28.42
CA SER A 8 -25.46 -3.00 -27.64
C SER A 8 -25.21 -3.00 -26.12
N ASN A 9 -23.94 -2.98 -25.71
CA ASN A 9 -23.55 -2.88 -24.30
C ASN A 9 -23.43 -1.43 -23.81
N LEU A 10 -23.56 -0.43 -24.69
CA LEU A 10 -23.54 0.97 -24.27
C LEU A 10 -24.81 1.31 -23.50
N THR A 11 -24.62 1.94 -22.35
CA THR A 11 -25.70 2.37 -21.46
C THR A 11 -25.54 3.84 -21.07
N GLY A 12 -26.60 4.44 -20.51
CA GLY A 12 -26.59 5.84 -20.10
C GLY A 12 -26.33 6.79 -21.27
N ARG A 13 -25.48 7.80 -21.06
CA ARG A 13 -25.20 8.87 -22.04
C ARG A 13 -24.44 8.40 -23.28
N ALA A 14 -23.76 7.25 -23.22
CA ALA A 14 -23.00 6.72 -24.36
C ALA A 14 -23.92 6.14 -25.45
N ASN A 15 -25.08 5.60 -25.08
CA ASN A 15 -26.01 4.98 -26.02
C ASN A 15 -26.64 6.00 -27.00
N PRO A 16 -27.35 7.06 -26.55
CA PRO A 16 -27.95 8.03 -27.48
C PRO A 16 -26.90 8.81 -28.27
N TRP A 17 -25.71 9.04 -27.70
CA TRP A 17 -24.58 9.63 -28.42
C TRP A 17 -24.13 8.75 -29.60
N ALA A 18 -23.90 7.45 -29.36
CA ALA A 18 -23.45 6.54 -30.41
C ALA A 18 -24.52 6.34 -31.50
N LEU A 19 -25.79 6.27 -31.11
CA LEU A 19 -26.91 6.19 -32.05
C LEU A 19 -27.03 7.47 -32.90
N GLY A 20 -26.88 8.64 -32.29
CA GLY A 20 -26.91 9.93 -33.00
C GLY A 20 -25.82 10.02 -34.07
N LEU A 21 -24.59 9.61 -33.74
CA LEU A 21 -23.51 9.55 -34.72
C LEU A 21 -23.82 8.58 -35.88
N LYS A 22 -24.35 7.40 -35.57
CA LYS A 22 -24.70 6.38 -36.56
C LYS A 22 -25.86 6.80 -37.48
N LEU A 23 -26.75 7.67 -37.00
CA LEU A 23 -27.85 8.23 -37.79
C LEU A 23 -27.31 9.16 -38.89
N HIS A 24 -26.25 9.92 -38.59
CA HIS A 24 -25.62 10.82 -39.56
C HIS A 24 -24.76 10.08 -40.57
N ASP A 25 -24.01 9.08 -40.13
CA ASP A 25 -23.22 8.22 -41.00
C ASP A 25 -23.26 6.75 -40.50
N PRO A 26 -23.84 5.82 -41.30
CA PRO A 26 -23.94 4.41 -40.94
C PRO A 26 -22.60 3.73 -40.66
N ASN A 27 -21.50 4.25 -41.22
CA ASN A 27 -20.16 3.66 -41.15
C ASN A 27 -19.22 4.38 -40.16
N VAL A 28 -19.72 5.27 -39.28
CA VAL A 28 -18.90 6.01 -38.28
C VAL A 28 -17.96 5.12 -37.47
N PHE A 29 -18.37 3.89 -37.17
CA PHE A 29 -17.62 2.93 -36.36
C PHE A 29 -17.15 1.75 -37.23
N GLU A 30 -16.17 1.99 -38.10
CA GLU A 30 -15.62 0.96 -39.00
C GLU A 30 -14.90 -0.16 -38.22
N SER A 31 -14.30 0.18 -37.08
CA SER A 31 -13.54 -0.74 -36.22
C SER A 31 -13.79 -0.50 -34.73
N LEU A 32 -13.53 -1.52 -33.91
CA LEU A 32 -13.59 -1.42 -32.45
C LEU A 32 -12.62 -0.36 -31.92
N GLU A 33 -11.46 -0.19 -32.55
CA GLU A 33 -10.47 0.81 -32.15
C GLU A 33 -10.97 2.24 -32.38
N ILE A 34 -11.70 2.47 -33.49
CA ILE A 34 -12.35 3.76 -33.77
C ILE A 34 -13.45 4.04 -32.75
N LEU A 35 -14.26 3.03 -32.42
CA LEU A 35 -15.29 3.16 -31.37
C LEU A 35 -14.65 3.51 -30.02
N LYS A 36 -13.58 2.81 -29.61
CA LYS A 36 -12.84 3.10 -28.37
C LYS A 36 -12.25 4.51 -28.38
N SER A 37 -11.61 4.92 -29.46
CA SER A 37 -10.99 6.24 -29.60
C SER A 37 -12.04 7.36 -29.50
N ARG A 38 -13.15 7.26 -30.22
CA ARG A 38 -14.25 8.24 -30.13
C ARG A 38 -14.90 8.28 -28.75
N LEU A 39 -15.05 7.12 -28.10
CA LEU A 39 -15.56 7.06 -26.73
C LEU A 39 -14.63 7.77 -25.75
N LYS A 40 -13.32 7.54 -25.87
CA LYS A 40 -12.32 8.28 -25.08
C LYS A 40 -12.41 9.78 -25.35
N GLU A 41 -12.36 10.20 -26.60
CA GLU A 41 -12.41 11.62 -26.97
C GLU A 41 -13.64 12.35 -26.41
N ASN A 42 -14.82 11.72 -26.44
CA ASN A 42 -16.07 12.35 -26.03
C ASN A 42 -16.36 12.24 -24.52
N PHE A 43 -15.93 11.17 -23.85
CA PHE A 43 -16.30 10.88 -22.46
C PHE A 43 -15.14 10.95 -21.47
N GLU A 44 -13.89 10.95 -21.94
CA GLU A 44 -12.74 11.10 -21.07
C GLU A 44 -12.64 12.55 -20.58
N PRO A 45 -12.58 12.78 -19.27
CA PRO A 45 -12.40 14.13 -18.75
C PRO A 45 -11.11 14.75 -19.28
N PRO A 46 -11.10 16.06 -19.60
CA PRO A 46 -9.86 16.73 -19.97
C PRO A 46 -8.78 16.52 -18.90
N LEU A 47 -7.57 16.20 -19.37
CA LEU A 47 -6.40 15.96 -18.53
C LEU A 47 -6.55 14.78 -17.56
N ALA A 48 -7.36 13.76 -17.89
CA ALA A 48 -7.55 12.58 -17.04
C ALA A 48 -6.23 11.90 -16.65
N GLU A 49 -5.32 11.67 -17.61
CA GLU A 49 -4.01 11.11 -17.29
C GLU A 49 -3.16 12.01 -16.38
N PHE A 50 -3.18 13.32 -16.62
CA PHE A 50 -2.46 14.27 -15.77
C PHE A 50 -3.03 14.26 -14.34
N ARG A 51 -4.37 14.20 -14.20
CA ARG A 51 -5.04 14.05 -12.91
C ARG A 51 -4.59 12.75 -12.23
N ALA A 52 -4.55 11.64 -12.95
CA ALA A 52 -4.07 10.36 -12.43
C ALA A 52 -2.62 10.42 -11.94
N ARG A 53 -1.70 10.98 -12.75
CA ARG A 53 -0.29 11.19 -12.36
C ARG A 53 -0.19 12.05 -11.10
N SER A 54 -0.91 13.18 -11.07
CA SER A 54 -0.92 14.08 -9.91
C SER A 54 -1.50 13.43 -8.66
N ALA A 55 -2.52 12.58 -8.80
CA ALA A 55 -3.14 11.84 -7.72
C ALA A 55 -2.20 10.76 -7.19
N LEU A 56 -1.43 10.11 -8.07
CA LEU A 56 -0.42 9.11 -7.70
C LEU A 56 0.67 9.74 -6.83
N LEU A 57 1.21 10.88 -7.23
CA LEU A 57 2.25 11.59 -6.46
C LEU A 57 1.74 12.14 -5.12
N ARG A 58 0.43 12.37 -5.00
CA ARG A 58 -0.22 12.83 -3.77
C ARG A 58 -0.83 11.70 -2.95
N LEU A 59 -0.66 10.45 -3.39
CA LEU A 59 -1.31 9.31 -2.79
C LEU A 59 -0.78 9.10 -1.37
N LYS A 60 -1.71 8.91 -0.43
CA LYS A 60 -1.42 8.59 0.97
C LYS A 60 -2.39 7.52 1.45
N GLN A 61 -1.91 6.62 2.31
CA GLN A 61 -2.71 5.56 2.90
C GLN A 61 -3.80 6.14 3.82
N VAL A 62 -3.46 7.17 4.61
CA VAL A 62 -4.39 7.86 5.54
C VAL A 62 -5.06 6.85 6.49
N LYS A 63 -6.36 6.58 6.34
CA LYS A 63 -7.14 5.63 7.16
C LYS A 63 -7.46 4.33 6.41
N ARG A 64 -6.87 4.11 5.24
CA ARG A 64 -7.12 2.94 4.40
C ARG A 64 -6.26 1.78 4.88
N ASP A 65 -6.81 0.57 4.79
CA ASP A 65 -6.03 -0.65 4.92
C ASP A 65 -4.92 -0.72 3.85
N VAL A 66 -3.83 -1.43 4.14
CA VAL A 66 -2.68 -1.55 3.22
C VAL A 66 -3.11 -2.12 1.87
N HIS A 67 -3.98 -3.15 1.88
CA HIS A 67 -4.51 -3.74 0.65
C HIS A 67 -5.33 -2.72 -0.16
N ALA A 68 -6.26 -2.03 0.47
CA ALA A 68 -7.11 -1.03 -0.19
C ALA A 68 -6.29 0.15 -0.76
N TYR A 69 -5.23 0.54 -0.04
CA TYR A 69 -4.27 1.55 -0.50
C TYR A 69 -3.49 1.07 -1.73
N ALA A 70 -2.99 -0.17 -1.70
CA ALA A 70 -2.27 -0.77 -2.82
C ALA A 70 -3.13 -0.92 -4.08
N GLN A 71 -4.40 -1.31 -3.93
CA GLN A 71 -5.34 -1.35 -5.06
C GLN A 71 -5.58 0.04 -5.67
N HIS A 72 -5.65 1.08 -4.84
CA HIS A 72 -5.80 2.45 -5.32
C HIS A 72 -4.58 2.91 -6.12
N LEU A 73 -3.37 2.56 -5.66
CA LEU A 73 -2.15 2.84 -6.41
C LEU A 73 -2.13 2.11 -7.76
N ARG A 74 -2.46 0.81 -7.78
CA ARG A 74 -2.56 0.02 -9.02
C ARG A 74 -3.55 0.63 -10.00
N TYR A 75 -4.71 1.07 -9.50
CA TYR A 75 -5.70 1.77 -10.31
C TYR A 75 -5.11 3.03 -10.94
N LEU A 76 -4.47 3.89 -10.15
CA LEU A 76 -3.86 5.12 -10.66
C LEU A 76 -2.74 4.85 -11.66
N ALA A 77 -1.87 3.87 -11.40
CA ALA A 77 -0.83 3.45 -12.33
C ALA A 77 -1.42 2.94 -13.65
N SER A 78 -2.50 2.14 -13.59
CA SER A 78 -3.18 1.61 -14.78
C SER A 78 -3.94 2.66 -15.60
N SER A 79 -4.34 3.77 -14.96
CA SER A 79 -5.06 4.86 -15.64
C SER A 79 -4.15 5.76 -16.48
N VAL A 80 -2.82 5.61 -16.37
CA VAL A 80 -1.84 6.34 -17.16
C VAL A 80 -1.37 5.44 -18.29
N THR A 81 -1.89 5.64 -19.50
CA THR A 81 -1.67 4.72 -20.63
C THR A 81 -0.64 5.20 -21.64
N GLU A 82 -0.60 6.51 -21.94
CA GLU A 82 0.23 7.03 -23.03
C GLU A 82 1.69 7.20 -22.61
N ASN A 83 1.91 7.89 -21.50
CA ASN A 83 3.26 8.11 -20.94
C ASN A 83 3.31 7.52 -19.52
N PRO A 84 3.59 6.22 -19.39
CA PRO A 84 3.63 5.54 -18.10
C PRO A 84 4.74 6.14 -17.23
N VAL A 85 4.45 6.26 -15.93
CA VAL A 85 5.43 6.73 -14.95
C VAL A 85 6.43 5.61 -14.67
N TYR A 86 7.68 5.98 -14.39
CA TYR A 86 8.74 5.00 -14.12
C TYR A 86 8.42 4.17 -12.87
N GLU A 87 8.77 2.88 -12.90
CA GLU A 87 8.36 1.92 -11.86
C GLU A 87 8.86 2.32 -10.47
N HIS A 88 10.10 2.81 -10.37
CA HIS A 88 10.64 3.31 -9.11
C HIS A 88 9.87 4.52 -8.57
N THR A 89 9.23 5.34 -9.42
CA THR A 89 8.35 6.40 -8.95
C THR A 89 7.06 5.85 -8.36
N HIS A 90 6.50 4.76 -8.90
CA HIS A 90 5.36 4.07 -8.29
C HIS A 90 5.71 3.50 -6.92
N ILE A 91 6.86 2.83 -6.82
CA ILE A 91 7.38 2.25 -5.58
C ILE A 91 7.61 3.35 -4.54
N ASN A 92 8.30 4.42 -4.91
CA ASN A 92 8.51 5.55 -4.00
C ASN A 92 7.19 6.18 -3.55
N ALA A 93 6.26 6.44 -4.47
CA ALA A 93 4.95 6.97 -4.10
C ALA A 93 4.22 6.05 -3.12
N PHE A 94 4.34 4.73 -3.29
CA PHE A 94 3.79 3.74 -2.37
C PHE A 94 4.39 3.86 -0.97
N ILE A 95 5.72 3.71 -0.85
CA ILE A 95 6.45 3.73 0.44
C ILE A 95 6.26 5.06 1.17
N TYR A 96 6.43 6.19 0.47
CA TYR A 96 6.28 7.50 1.09
C TYR A 96 4.85 7.83 1.50
N GLY A 97 3.85 7.25 0.81
CA GLY A 97 2.45 7.45 1.13
C GLY A 97 1.91 6.55 2.25
N LEU A 98 2.64 5.49 2.64
CA LEU A 98 2.28 4.65 3.79
C LEU A 98 2.34 5.47 5.10
N VAL A 99 1.42 5.16 6.01
CA VAL A 99 1.50 5.66 7.39
C VAL A 99 2.74 5.06 8.05
N ASP A 100 3.37 5.79 8.98
CA ASP A 100 4.51 5.27 9.77
C ASP A 100 4.04 4.10 10.65
N VAL A 101 4.09 2.91 10.05
CA VAL A 101 3.82 1.59 10.61
C VAL A 101 5.11 0.78 10.39
N PRO A 102 5.45 -0.22 11.22
CA PRO A 102 6.66 -1.04 11.04
C PRO A 102 6.87 -1.52 9.60
N VAL A 103 5.79 -1.82 8.87
CA VAL A 103 5.78 -2.11 7.43
C VAL A 103 6.66 -1.14 6.65
N LYS A 104 6.45 0.16 6.77
CA LYS A 104 7.20 1.19 6.02
C LYS A 104 8.69 1.17 6.34
N THR A 105 9.05 0.90 7.60
CA THR A 105 10.46 0.76 8.00
C THR A 105 11.13 -0.44 7.35
N TYR A 106 10.44 -1.59 7.31
CA TYR A 106 10.96 -2.79 6.64
C TYR A 106 11.10 -2.58 5.13
N MET A 107 10.20 -1.83 4.51
CA MET A 107 10.27 -1.53 3.08
C MET A 107 11.49 -0.68 2.70
N PHE A 108 11.99 0.18 3.59
CA PHE A 108 13.23 0.93 3.33
C PHE A 108 14.51 0.09 3.50
N GLN A 109 14.41 -1.10 4.09
CA GLN A 109 15.57 -1.99 4.27
C GLN A 109 15.80 -2.91 3.08
N GLU A 110 14.76 -3.17 2.30
CA GLU A 110 14.78 -4.10 1.18
C GLU A 110 14.83 -3.34 -0.16
N ASP A 111 15.45 -3.94 -1.19
CA ASP A 111 15.56 -3.33 -2.52
C ASP A 111 14.49 -3.89 -3.45
N PHE A 112 13.55 -3.03 -3.87
CA PHE A 112 12.44 -3.41 -4.73
C PHE A 112 12.58 -2.80 -6.13
N HIS A 113 12.50 -3.65 -7.14
CA HIS A 113 12.55 -3.24 -8.54
C HIS A 113 11.19 -3.33 -9.26
N THR A 114 10.14 -3.75 -8.57
CA THR A 114 8.81 -3.95 -9.16
C THR A 114 7.71 -3.65 -8.15
N LEU A 115 6.71 -2.89 -8.56
CA LEU A 115 5.57 -2.50 -7.73
C LEU A 115 4.78 -3.72 -7.24
N GLY A 116 4.67 -4.77 -8.05
CA GLY A 116 3.97 -6.00 -7.68
C GLY A 116 4.61 -6.72 -6.48
N LYS A 117 5.93 -6.82 -6.47
CA LYS A 117 6.68 -7.45 -5.36
C LYS A 117 6.57 -6.62 -4.09
N GLU A 118 6.71 -5.31 -4.25
CA GLU A 118 6.61 -4.33 -3.18
C GLU A 118 5.26 -4.41 -2.46
N ILE A 119 4.16 -4.40 -3.21
CA ILE A 119 2.82 -4.52 -2.63
C ILE A 119 2.63 -5.86 -1.91
N ALA A 120 3.07 -6.96 -2.52
CA ALA A 120 2.93 -8.29 -1.90
C ALA A 120 3.68 -8.37 -0.57
N TYR A 121 4.88 -7.78 -0.50
CA TYR A 121 5.65 -7.70 0.73
C TYR A 121 4.94 -6.84 1.79
N ALA A 122 4.44 -5.65 1.41
CA ALA A 122 3.68 -4.78 2.31
C ALA A 122 2.45 -5.49 2.91
N GLU A 123 1.69 -6.20 2.08
CA GLU A 123 0.50 -6.95 2.51
C GLU A 123 0.87 -8.10 3.46
N GLN A 124 1.95 -8.82 3.16
CA GLN A 124 2.47 -9.88 4.01
C GLN A 124 2.92 -9.36 5.39
N GLU A 125 3.62 -8.23 5.41
CA GLU A 125 4.14 -7.65 6.64
C GLU A 125 3.01 -7.07 7.49
N ASP A 126 2.05 -6.35 6.88
CA ASP A 126 0.87 -5.86 7.60
C ASP A 126 0.06 -7.01 8.20
N PHE A 127 -0.08 -8.11 7.48
CA PHE A 127 -0.72 -9.32 7.98
C PHE A 127 0.04 -9.94 9.17
N SER A 128 1.36 -10.06 9.06
CA SER A 128 2.23 -10.60 10.13
C SER A 128 2.16 -9.76 11.40
N LEU A 129 2.18 -8.43 11.26
CA LEU A 129 2.04 -7.49 12.38
C LEU A 129 0.69 -7.65 13.09
N ARG A 130 -0.41 -7.72 12.34
CA ARG A 130 -1.75 -7.94 12.91
C ARG A 130 -1.84 -9.24 13.68
N GLN A 131 -1.32 -10.33 13.10
CA GLN A 131 -1.28 -11.62 13.80
C GLN A 131 -0.48 -11.54 15.10
N SER A 132 0.68 -10.87 15.09
CA SER A 132 1.51 -10.73 16.29
C SER A 132 0.80 -9.93 17.41
N GLN A 133 0.04 -8.90 17.04
CA GLN A 133 -0.74 -8.08 17.98
C GLN A 133 -1.90 -8.87 18.59
N ASP A 134 -2.63 -9.64 17.78
CA ASP A 134 -3.73 -10.48 18.25
C ASP A 134 -3.23 -11.56 19.22
N ILE A 135 -2.07 -12.17 18.91
CA ILE A 135 -1.42 -13.13 19.81
C ILE A 135 -1.01 -12.43 21.12
N SER A 136 -0.32 -11.29 21.05
CA SER A 136 0.11 -10.54 22.24
C SER A 136 -1.04 -10.06 23.13
N SER A 137 -2.15 -9.62 22.53
CA SER A 137 -3.36 -9.18 23.23
C SER A 137 -4.02 -10.30 24.04
N ASN A 138 -4.02 -11.52 23.51
CA ASN A 138 -4.55 -12.70 24.20
C ASN A 138 -3.64 -13.22 25.33
N TYR A 139 -2.37 -12.79 25.36
CA TYR A 139 -1.40 -13.05 26.43
C TYR A 139 -1.28 -11.88 27.42
N ARG A 140 -2.32 -11.09 27.67
CA ARG A 140 -2.36 -10.32 28.92
C ARG A 140 -2.77 -11.27 30.05
N PRO A 141 -1.84 -11.81 30.87
CA PRO A 141 -2.26 -12.46 32.09
C PRO A 141 -3.00 -11.41 32.91
N THR A 142 -4.26 -11.69 33.23
CA THR A 142 -4.99 -10.97 34.25
C THR A 142 -4.07 -10.87 35.46
N ARG A 143 -3.65 -9.66 35.86
CA ARG A 143 -2.88 -9.45 37.08
C ARG A 143 -3.77 -9.86 38.24
N ARG A 144 -3.77 -11.16 38.58
CA ARG A 144 -4.35 -11.67 39.82
C ARG A 144 -3.47 -11.10 40.93
N GLN A 145 -3.98 -10.07 41.60
CA GLN A 145 -3.60 -9.82 42.99
C GLN A 145 -4.18 -10.97 43.80
N GLU A 146 -3.45 -12.07 43.91
CA GLU A 146 -3.69 -13.06 44.94
C GLU A 146 -2.34 -13.40 45.60
N THR A 147 -2.31 -13.11 46.89
CA THR A 147 -1.22 -13.23 47.83
C THR A 147 -0.67 -14.65 47.90
N GLY A 148 0.64 -14.82 47.71
CA GLY A 148 1.37 -16.00 48.19
C GLY A 148 1.96 -16.96 47.14
N GLY A 149 2.19 -16.54 45.90
CA GLY A 149 3.01 -17.32 44.95
C GLY A 149 4.52 -17.09 45.15
N PRO A 150 5.40 -18.06 44.80
CA PRO A 150 6.85 -17.88 44.89
C PRO A 150 7.30 -16.66 44.10
N GLU A 151 8.18 -15.87 44.69
CA GLU A 151 8.71 -14.65 44.10
C GLU A 151 9.40 -14.98 42.76
N PRO A 152 9.04 -14.30 41.65
CA PRO A 152 9.68 -14.52 40.35
C PRO A 152 11.17 -14.18 40.46
N MET A 153 12.01 -15.04 39.89
CA MET A 153 13.46 -14.86 39.94
C MET A 153 13.87 -13.67 39.07
N ASP A 154 14.58 -12.70 39.67
CA ASP A 154 15.17 -11.59 38.93
C ASP A 154 16.24 -12.11 37.97
N LEU A 155 15.94 -12.08 36.67
CA LEU A 155 16.88 -12.42 35.62
C LEU A 155 17.82 -11.23 35.42
N CYS A 156 19.00 -11.29 36.04
CA CYS A 156 20.09 -10.35 35.75
C CYS A 156 20.46 -10.45 34.26
N TYR A 157 20.28 -9.35 33.53
CA TYR A 157 20.82 -9.18 32.19
C TYR A 157 22.35 -9.27 32.27
N ILE A 158 22.93 -10.26 31.59
CA ILE A 158 24.37 -10.29 31.34
C ILE A 158 24.62 -9.28 30.22
N GLU A 159 25.16 -8.12 30.58
CA GLU A 159 25.88 -7.27 29.62
C GLU A 159 27.11 -8.05 29.19
N SER A 160 27.10 -8.51 27.93
CA SER A 160 28.25 -9.14 27.31
C SER A 160 29.26 -8.07 26.91
N GLU A 161 30.12 -7.65 27.83
CA GLU A 161 31.35 -6.95 27.49
C GLU A 161 32.58 -7.73 27.94
N ASN A 162 33.21 -8.32 26.96
CA ASN A 162 34.50 -8.98 27.06
C ASN A 162 35.59 -7.90 27.01
N SER A 163 36.17 -7.51 28.15
CA SER A 163 37.63 -7.27 28.24
C SER A 163 38.13 -6.92 29.65
N ARG A 164 39.00 -7.80 30.14
CA ARG A 164 40.30 -7.52 30.80
C ARG A 164 40.29 -6.60 32.04
N SER A 165 40.41 -7.27 33.19
CA SER A 165 41.30 -6.98 34.32
C SER A 165 41.68 -5.52 34.59
N LEU A 166 41.34 -5.03 35.79
CA LEU A 166 42.26 -4.27 36.63
C LEU A 166 41.76 -4.27 38.09
N SER A 167 42.63 -4.77 38.97
CA SER A 167 42.71 -4.47 40.40
C SER A 167 42.25 -3.04 40.73
N HIS A 168 41.45 -2.86 41.79
CA HIS A 168 41.73 -1.86 42.85
C HIS A 168 40.84 -2.05 44.10
N LYS A 169 41.49 -1.84 45.26
CA LYS A 169 40.97 -1.92 46.63
C LYS A 169 40.08 -0.72 47.01
N ARG A 170 39.33 -0.92 48.12
CA ARG A 170 38.81 0.07 49.11
C ARG A 170 37.60 0.90 48.61
N THR A 171 36.55 1.19 49.39
CA THR A 171 36.39 1.35 50.84
C THR A 171 34.94 1.04 51.26
N ALA A 172 34.77 0.38 52.40
CA ALA A 172 33.52 0.38 53.16
C ALA A 172 33.15 1.81 53.60
N ARG A 173 31.86 2.14 53.54
CA ARG A 173 31.29 3.32 54.21
C ARG A 173 29.96 2.89 54.83
N CYS A 174 30.01 2.48 56.09
CA CYS A 174 28.82 2.25 56.90
C CYS A 174 28.21 3.61 57.27
N HIS A 175 26.89 3.72 57.12
CA HIS A 175 26.13 4.79 57.73
C HIS A 175 25.43 4.26 58.98
N ARG A 176 25.65 5.00 60.07
CA ARG A 176 25.00 5.05 61.38
C ARG A 176 25.41 4.00 62.41
#